data_AF-A0A8S3GY89-F1
#
_entry.id   AF-A0A8S3GY89-F1
#
_cell.length_a   1.000
_cell.length_b   1.000
_cell.length_c   1.000
_cell.angle_alpha   90.00
_cell.angle_beta   90.00
_cell.angle_gamma   90.00
#
_symmetry.space_group_name_H-M   'P 1'
#
loop_
_entity.id
_entity.type
_entity.pdbx_description
1 polymer ?
#
loop_
_entity_poly.entity_id
_entity_poly.type
_entity_poly.pdbx_seq_one_letter_code
_entity_poly.pdbx_strand_id
1 'polypeptide(L)'
;MDFLFNTRKEQLHLMDNKQVDEFIQDAEKLIQQILLLQGSCEKYRDPSNSTILYCFMQSMDFKTIITSIDLNQYKFPRPTEQIELIVSPIPKDIHITDVNIKEQYFQLFIQQANEWLRWFDKFLLVFLHVVEWLKNWNVIGAAQLFNDMRTARSNSSITMIQMKTTVEKALKLLRPFNDLQRLCHLLNCLTSFQLIDSGTQGNQIISENYIRELKRLQPNNSFKVDSKMIFEYIIPINGRQNVQWCIASEKLACNIEITYQTTDFNDPLELLYRKEKVPIDKYVLQGEYETQRAGQLMILIDNETFSA
;
A
#
# COMPACT_ATOMS: atom_id res chain seq x y z
N MET A 1 27.73 2.79 -6.09
CA MET A 1 26.62 2.75 -7.08
C MET A 1 26.60 4.12 -7.73
N ASP A 2 27.51 4.30 -8.70
CA ASP A 2 28.15 5.58 -9.04
C ASP A 2 27.59 6.23 -10.32
N PHE A 3 26.34 5.94 -10.67
CA PHE A 3 25.78 6.33 -11.98
C PHE A 3 24.84 7.56 -11.96
N LEU A 4 24.54 8.15 -10.80
CA LEU A 4 23.69 9.36 -10.69
C LEU A 4 24.44 10.63 -10.26
N PHE A 5 25.71 10.53 -9.82
CA PHE A 5 26.45 11.67 -9.25
C PHE A 5 27.28 12.46 -10.28
N ASN A 6 27.63 11.87 -11.43
CA ASN A 6 28.45 12.57 -12.44
C ASN A 6 27.65 13.58 -13.27
N THR A 7 26.33 13.40 -13.45
CA THR A 7 25.51 14.34 -14.25
C THR A 7 25.12 15.62 -13.51
N ARG A 8 25.20 15.67 -12.17
CA ARG A 8 24.88 16.88 -11.38
C ARG A 8 26.09 17.70 -10.93
N LYS A 9 27.29 17.12 -10.92
CA LYS A 9 28.52 17.87 -10.60
C LYS A 9 28.87 18.89 -11.68
N GLU A 10 28.48 18.64 -12.93
CA GLU A 10 28.63 19.59 -14.04
C GLU A 10 27.58 20.72 -14.04
N GLN A 11 26.43 20.55 -13.38
CA GLN A 11 25.39 21.59 -13.29
C GLN A 11 25.59 22.58 -12.13
N LEU A 12 26.37 22.21 -11.10
CA LEU A 12 26.70 23.10 -9.98
C LEU A 12 27.65 24.25 -10.37
N HIS A 13 28.32 24.17 -11.53
CA HIS A 13 29.14 25.26 -12.07
C HIS A 13 28.36 26.28 -12.92
N LEU A 14 27.03 26.13 -13.06
CA LEU A 14 26.19 26.96 -13.93
C LEU A 14 24.96 27.60 -13.26
N MET A 15 24.76 27.42 -11.94
CA MET A 15 23.67 28.10 -11.24
C MET A 15 24.07 29.55 -10.89
N ASP A 16 23.30 30.51 -11.38
CA ASP A 16 23.36 31.91 -10.94
C ASP A 16 23.12 31.98 -9.42
N ASN A 17 23.82 32.86 -8.70
CA ASN A 17 23.66 33.07 -7.26
C ASN A 17 22.18 33.27 -6.88
N LYS A 18 21.41 33.93 -7.75
CA LYS A 18 19.97 34.10 -7.55
C LYS A 18 19.20 32.76 -7.50
N GLN A 19 19.55 31.79 -8.34
CA GLN A 19 18.92 30.47 -8.37
C GLN A 19 19.32 29.63 -7.14
N VAL A 20 20.52 29.84 -6.62
CA VAL A 20 20.97 29.22 -5.37
C VAL A 20 20.17 29.78 -4.18
N ASP A 21 19.98 31.10 -4.12
CA ASP A 21 19.19 31.75 -3.07
C ASP A 21 17.72 31.34 -3.10
N GLU A 22 17.11 31.27 -4.29
CA GLU A 22 15.73 30.77 -4.46
C GLU A 22 15.59 29.32 -3.99
N PHE A 23 16.56 28.46 -4.33
CA PHE A 23 16.60 27.08 -3.87
C PHE A 23 16.74 26.95 -2.35
N ILE A 24 17.58 27.79 -1.72
CA ILE A 24 17.72 27.86 -0.26
C ILE A 24 16.39 28.22 0.41
N GLN A 25 15.72 29.26 -0.09
CA GLN A 25 14.42 29.69 0.47
C GLN A 25 13.36 28.60 0.35
N ASP A 26 13.30 27.88 -0.78
CA ASP A 26 12.36 26.78 -0.97
C ASP A 26 12.65 25.60 -0.04
N ALA A 27 13.93 25.27 0.17
CA ALA A 27 14.34 24.22 1.09
C ALA A 27 14.07 24.59 2.56
N GLU A 28 14.30 25.84 2.95
CA GLU A 28 13.96 26.37 4.29
C GLU A 28 12.47 26.29 4.55
N LYS A 29 11.67 26.74 3.59
CA LYS A 29 10.21 26.66 3.66
C LYS A 29 9.72 25.22 3.75
N LEU A 30 10.33 24.31 2.99
CA LEU A 30 10.01 22.88 3.02
C LEU A 30 10.26 22.27 4.40
N ILE A 31 11.41 22.55 5.00
CA ILE A 31 11.79 22.02 6.32
C ILE A 31 10.91 22.65 7.41
N GLN A 32 10.58 23.93 7.31
CA GLN A 32 9.62 24.57 8.20
C GLN A 32 8.24 23.90 8.11
N GLN A 33 7.76 23.60 6.90
CA GLN A 33 6.51 22.86 6.71
C GLN A 33 6.58 21.43 7.28
N ILE A 34 7.71 20.74 7.10
CA ILE A 34 7.95 19.40 7.67
C ILE A 34 7.82 19.47 9.19
N LEU A 35 8.53 20.40 9.82
CA LEU A 35 8.49 20.60 11.26
C LEU A 35 7.08 20.93 11.71
N LEU A 36 6.40 21.89 11.09
CA LEU A 36 5.01 22.28 11.40
C LEU A 36 3.96 21.24 10.99
N LEU A 37 4.36 20.05 10.53
CA LEU A 37 3.45 18.96 10.10
C LEU A 37 2.51 19.35 8.94
N GLN A 38 2.89 20.38 8.18
CA GLN A 38 2.20 20.93 7.01
C GLN A 38 2.75 20.37 5.69
N GLY A 39 3.87 19.65 5.73
CA GLY A 39 4.43 18.94 4.59
C GLY A 39 3.59 17.73 4.15
N SER A 40 3.72 17.34 2.89
CA SER A 40 3.08 16.13 2.36
C SER A 40 3.73 14.86 2.89
N CYS A 41 2.93 13.83 3.13
CA CYS A 41 3.40 12.60 3.76
C CYS A 41 4.46 11.83 2.94
N GLU A 42 4.42 11.92 1.60
CA GLU A 42 5.46 11.38 0.73
C GLU A 42 6.87 11.90 1.05
N LYS A 43 6.98 13.16 1.50
CA LYS A 43 8.28 13.78 1.79
C LYS A 43 8.94 13.20 3.05
N TYR A 44 8.18 12.54 3.92
CA TYR A 44 8.72 11.88 5.11
C TYR A 44 9.17 10.43 4.84
N ARG A 45 8.66 9.77 3.78
CA ARG A 45 8.85 8.32 3.56
C ARG A 45 10.25 7.91 3.10
N ASP A 46 11.11 8.83 2.70
CA ASP A 46 12.49 8.50 2.29
C ASP A 46 13.53 9.61 2.59
N PRO A 47 14.15 9.61 3.78
CA PRO A 47 15.30 10.46 4.06
C PRO A 47 16.64 9.79 3.73
N SER A 48 16.65 8.54 3.23
CA SER A 48 17.80 7.63 3.33
C SER A 48 19.10 8.07 2.64
N ASN A 49 19.10 9.20 1.90
CA ASN A 49 20.28 9.71 1.20
C ASN A 49 20.39 11.25 1.05
N SER A 50 19.66 12.06 1.83
CA SER A 50 19.61 13.50 1.57
C SER A 50 20.82 14.30 2.11
N THR A 51 21.98 14.16 1.45
CA THR A 51 23.17 15.03 1.57
C THR A 51 22.86 16.51 1.41
N ILE A 52 21.75 16.84 0.76
CA ILE A 52 21.24 18.20 0.56
C ILE A 52 20.75 18.82 1.87
N LEU A 53 20.13 18.04 2.78
CA LEU A 53 19.62 18.54 4.07
C LEU A 53 20.74 19.23 4.88
N TYR A 54 21.94 18.64 4.82
CA TYR A 54 23.16 19.13 5.47
C TYR A 54 23.52 20.57 5.08
N CYS A 55 23.26 20.97 3.85
CA CYS A 55 23.55 22.31 3.35
C CYS A 55 22.62 23.37 3.95
N PHE A 56 21.35 23.04 4.23
CA PHE A 56 20.34 24.00 4.72
C PHE A 56 20.23 24.01 6.24
N MET A 57 20.63 22.93 6.91
CA MET A 57 20.59 22.88 8.37
C MET A 57 21.54 23.89 9.03
N GLN A 58 22.58 24.33 8.32
CA GLN A 58 23.51 25.35 8.81
C GLN A 58 22.90 26.76 8.80
N SER A 59 22.11 27.11 7.79
CA SER A 59 21.47 28.43 7.68
C SER A 59 20.24 28.59 8.57
N MET A 60 19.59 27.50 8.97
CA MET A 60 18.38 27.57 9.79
C MET A 60 18.62 27.94 11.25
N ASP A 61 17.83 28.90 11.72
CA ASP A 61 17.61 29.18 13.13
C ASP A 61 16.65 28.13 13.74
N PHE A 62 17.19 26.93 13.88
CA PHE A 62 16.49 25.77 14.42
C PHE A 62 15.96 26.01 15.84
N LYS A 63 16.66 26.83 16.63
CA LYS A 63 16.24 27.18 17.98
C LYS A 63 14.96 28.01 17.95
N THR A 64 14.90 29.05 17.12
CA THR A 64 13.71 29.87 16.95
C THR A 64 12.55 29.07 16.34
N ILE A 65 12.83 28.16 15.41
CA ILE A 65 11.79 27.29 14.84
C ILE A 65 11.22 26.39 15.94
N ILE A 66 12.05 25.67 16.71
CA ILE A 66 11.58 24.81 17.80
C ILE A 66 10.75 25.57 18.83
N THR A 67 11.19 26.77 19.24
CA THR A 67 10.47 27.55 20.26
C THR A 67 9.14 28.11 19.76
N SER A 68 8.96 28.24 18.45
CA SER A 68 7.71 28.72 17.83
C SER A 68 6.64 27.64 17.62
N ILE A 69 6.99 26.37 17.85
CA ILE A 69 6.14 25.22 17.55
C ILE A 69 5.10 24.97 18.65
N ASP A 70 3.86 24.64 18.25
CA ASP A 70 2.83 24.13 19.16
C ASP A 70 3.03 22.63 19.44
N LEU A 71 3.52 22.31 20.64
CA LEU A 71 3.79 20.94 21.09
C LEU A 71 2.57 20.01 21.03
N ASN A 72 1.34 20.52 21.05
CA ASN A 72 0.16 19.67 20.95
C ASN A 72 0.01 19.02 19.57
N GLN A 73 0.62 19.61 18.53
CA GLN A 73 0.61 19.05 17.18
C GLN A 73 1.42 17.75 17.08
N TYR A 74 2.30 17.47 18.04
CA TYR A 74 3.19 16.30 18.08
C TYR A 74 2.68 15.18 18.98
N LYS A 75 1.53 15.38 19.61
CA LYS A 75 0.84 14.32 20.36
C LYS A 75 0.03 13.44 19.42
N PHE A 76 0.20 12.13 19.49
CA PHE A 76 -0.60 11.21 18.69
C PHE A 76 -2.05 11.18 19.21
N PRO A 77 -3.08 11.19 18.33
CA PRO A 77 -4.46 11.01 18.77
C PRO A 77 -4.61 9.67 19.49
N ARG A 78 -4.94 9.69 20.78
CA ARG A 78 -5.01 8.47 21.60
C ARG A 78 -6.20 7.60 21.16
N PRO A 79 -5.96 6.43 20.53
CA PRO A 79 -7.02 5.51 20.18
C PRO A 79 -7.66 4.92 21.45
N THR A 80 -8.89 4.42 21.31
CA THR A 80 -9.52 3.62 22.37
C THR A 80 -8.86 2.24 22.44
N GLU A 81 -8.94 1.56 23.58
CA GLU A 81 -8.43 0.19 23.75
C GLU A 81 -8.94 -0.76 22.66
N GLN A 82 -10.20 -0.59 22.22
CA GLN A 82 -10.76 -1.41 21.15
C GLN A 82 -10.09 -1.21 19.80
N ILE A 83 -9.65 0.01 19.49
CA ILE A 83 -8.94 0.30 18.25
C ILE A 83 -7.50 -0.19 18.37
N GLU A 84 -6.90 -0.10 19.55
CA GLU A 84 -5.58 -0.68 19.84
C GLU A 84 -5.55 -2.20 19.62
N LEU A 85 -6.57 -2.92 20.06
CA LEU A 85 -6.69 -4.37 19.85
C LEU A 85 -6.76 -4.75 18.36
N ILE A 86 -7.22 -3.82 17.51
CA ILE A 86 -7.39 -4.06 16.07
C ILE A 86 -6.17 -3.57 15.28
N VAL A 87 -5.63 -2.40 15.62
CA VAL A 87 -4.51 -1.75 14.93
C VAL A 87 -3.41 -1.44 15.94
N SER A 88 -2.53 -2.42 16.14
CA SER A 88 -1.39 -2.37 17.07
C SER A 88 -0.05 -2.39 16.31
N PRO A 89 1.03 -1.80 16.87
CA PRO A 89 1.10 -0.99 18.09
C PRO A 89 0.73 0.49 17.85
N ILE A 90 0.21 1.17 18.89
CA ILE A 90 -0.04 2.62 18.82
C ILE A 90 1.30 3.38 18.74
N PRO A 91 1.46 4.32 17.80
CA PRO A 91 2.64 5.17 17.72
C PRO A 91 2.79 6.05 18.96
N LYS A 92 4.04 6.31 19.36
CA LYS A 92 4.35 7.25 20.43
C LYS A 92 4.24 8.69 19.94
N ASP A 93 4.11 9.63 20.87
CA ASP A 93 4.23 11.06 20.57
C ASP A 93 5.57 11.36 19.89
N ILE A 94 5.58 12.33 18.97
CA ILE A 94 6.83 12.82 18.37
C ILE A 94 7.55 13.66 19.42
N HIS A 95 8.80 13.31 19.70
CA HIS A 95 9.59 13.97 20.72
C HIS A 95 10.32 15.18 20.12
N ILE A 96 9.89 16.38 20.53
CA ILE A 96 10.57 17.63 20.19
C ILE A 96 11.51 17.97 21.35
N THR A 97 12.78 17.57 21.23
CA THR A 97 13.84 17.88 22.19
C THR A 97 14.90 18.78 21.57
N ASP A 98 15.57 19.54 22.42
CA ASP A 98 16.75 20.30 22.03
C ASP A 98 17.92 19.31 21.89
N VAL A 99 18.09 18.76 20.68
CA VAL A 99 19.21 17.87 20.38
C VAL A 99 20.39 18.75 19.94
N ASN A 100 21.53 18.59 20.60
CA ASN A 100 22.75 19.34 20.28
C ASN A 100 23.21 19.14 18.81
N ILE A 101 22.75 18.07 18.17
CA ILE A 101 23.05 17.72 16.79
C ILE A 101 21.74 17.74 15.99
N LYS A 102 21.54 18.79 15.18
CA LYS A 102 20.33 18.98 14.37
C LYS A 102 20.01 17.76 13.49
N GLU A 103 21.02 17.07 12.97
CA GLU A 103 20.83 15.90 12.08
C GLU A 103 20.13 14.74 12.79
N GLN A 104 20.62 14.40 13.98
CA GLN A 104 20.04 13.32 14.79
C GLN A 104 18.59 13.63 15.14
N TYR A 105 18.27 14.90 15.39
CA TYR A 105 16.89 15.32 15.56
C TYR A 105 16.03 15.00 14.34
N PHE A 106 16.44 15.41 13.14
CA PHE A 106 15.62 15.21 11.93
C PHE A 106 15.47 13.73 11.59
N GLN A 107 16.51 12.93 11.79
CA GLN A 107 16.43 11.48 11.59
C GLN A 107 15.42 10.84 12.55
N LEU A 108 15.47 11.18 13.84
CA LEU A 108 14.50 10.70 14.84
C LEU A 108 13.08 11.18 14.53
N PHE A 109 12.93 12.45 14.17
CA PHE A 109 11.65 13.04 13.80
C PHE A 109 11.01 12.31 12.63
N ILE A 110 11.77 12.11 11.54
CA ILE A 110 11.27 11.43 10.34
C ILE A 110 10.96 9.97 10.65
N GLN A 111 11.76 9.29 11.48
CA GLN A 111 11.45 7.95 11.93
C GLN A 111 10.09 7.89 12.66
N GLN A 112 9.86 8.77 13.62
CA GLN A 112 8.60 8.81 14.39
C GLN A 112 7.40 9.18 13.50
N ALA A 113 7.58 10.14 12.58
CA ALA A 113 6.56 10.47 11.58
C ALA A 113 6.22 9.27 10.70
N ASN A 114 7.21 8.49 10.26
CA ASN A 114 6.99 7.29 9.47
C ASN A 114 6.26 6.19 10.25
N GLU A 115 6.49 6.06 11.56
CA GLU A 115 5.69 5.17 12.41
C GLU A 115 4.21 5.58 12.43
N TRP A 116 3.92 6.89 12.55
CA TRP A 116 2.55 7.40 12.48
C TRP A 116 1.90 7.09 11.14
N LEU A 117 2.62 7.30 10.03
CA LEU A 117 2.11 7.04 8.68
C LEU A 117 1.78 5.56 8.48
N ARG A 118 2.68 4.65 8.84
CA ARG A 118 2.45 3.21 8.72
C ARG A 118 1.23 2.76 9.54
N TRP A 119 1.07 3.30 10.74
CA TRP A 119 -0.10 3.01 11.55
C TRP A 119 -1.38 3.56 10.91
N PHE A 120 -1.34 4.78 10.38
CA PHE A 120 -2.48 5.39 9.71
C PHE A 120 -2.91 4.61 8.47
N ASP A 121 -1.97 4.10 7.67
CA ASP A 121 -2.29 3.25 6.52
C ASP A 121 -3.06 2.00 6.96
N LYS A 122 -2.61 1.32 8.02
CA LYS A 122 -3.33 0.18 8.61
C LYS A 122 -4.70 0.58 9.16
N PHE A 123 -4.78 1.73 9.83
CA PHE A 123 -6.03 2.27 10.36
C PHE A 123 -7.06 2.52 9.24
N LEU A 124 -6.65 3.16 8.15
CA LEU A 124 -7.49 3.40 6.99
C LEU A 124 -7.94 2.08 6.34
N LEU A 125 -7.05 1.09 6.22
CA LEU A 125 -7.38 -0.21 5.64
C LEU A 125 -8.54 -0.88 6.38
N VAL A 126 -8.51 -0.88 7.71
CA VAL A 126 -9.55 -1.51 8.53
C VAL A 126 -10.81 -0.66 8.61
N PHE A 127 -10.70 0.59 9.08
CA PHE A 127 -11.87 1.35 9.50
C PHE A 127 -12.60 2.05 8.37
N LEU A 128 -12.02 2.17 7.18
CA LEU A 128 -12.74 2.72 6.03
C LEU A 128 -13.99 1.89 5.70
N HIS A 129 -13.95 0.57 5.89
CA HIS A 129 -15.10 -0.32 5.70
C HIS A 129 -16.19 -0.11 6.74
N VAL A 130 -15.79 0.04 8.01
CA VAL A 130 -16.72 0.33 9.09
C VAL A 130 -17.42 1.66 8.83
N VAL A 131 -16.66 2.69 8.46
CA VAL A 131 -17.21 4.02 8.16
C VAL A 131 -18.06 4.03 6.89
N GLU A 132 -17.71 3.25 5.87
CA GLU A 132 -18.54 3.05 4.66
C GLU A 132 -19.89 2.41 5.00
N TRP A 133 -19.87 1.36 5.83
CA TRP A 133 -21.08 0.75 6.33
C TRP A 133 -21.94 1.76 7.10
N LEU A 134 -21.35 2.53 8.03
CA LEU A 134 -22.06 3.59 8.77
C LEU A 134 -22.65 4.67 7.85
N LYS A 135 -21.92 5.03 6.79
CA LYS A 135 -22.41 5.96 5.75
C LYS A 135 -23.65 5.39 5.06
N ASN A 136 -23.64 4.11 4.67
CA ASN A 136 -24.77 3.47 3.99
C ASN A 136 -26.03 3.40 4.88
N TRP A 137 -25.85 3.43 6.21
CA TRP A 137 -26.92 3.54 7.19
C TRP A 137 -27.24 4.98 7.62
N ASN A 138 -26.71 6.00 6.92
CA ASN A 138 -26.95 7.43 7.17
C ASN A 138 -26.57 7.90 8.59
N VAL A 139 -25.55 7.32 9.21
CA VAL A 139 -25.04 7.80 10.49
C VAL A 139 -24.44 9.20 10.32
N ILE A 140 -24.84 10.13 11.20
CA ILE A 140 -24.43 11.54 11.13
C ILE A 140 -22.91 11.66 11.13
N GLY A 141 -22.36 12.38 10.15
CA GLY A 141 -20.93 12.61 9.99
C GLY A 141 -20.16 11.49 9.29
N ALA A 142 -20.74 10.29 9.10
CA ALA A 142 -20.07 9.16 8.46
C ALA A 142 -19.78 9.42 6.97
N ALA A 143 -20.68 10.08 6.25
CA ALA A 143 -20.47 10.39 4.83
C ALA A 143 -19.27 11.32 4.60
N GLN A 144 -19.13 12.37 5.41
CA GLN A 144 -17.99 13.27 5.34
C GLN A 144 -16.70 12.55 5.73
N LEU A 145 -16.71 11.80 6.83
CA LEU A 145 -15.54 11.05 7.27
C LEU A 145 -15.11 10.00 6.23
N PHE A 146 -16.04 9.30 5.59
CA PHE A 146 -15.75 8.37 4.52
C PHE A 146 -15.00 9.04 3.37
N ASN A 147 -15.47 10.22 2.94
CA ASN A 147 -14.82 10.98 1.89
C ASN A 147 -13.42 11.46 2.35
N ASP A 148 -13.30 11.99 3.57
CA ASP A 148 -12.01 12.41 4.16
C ASP A 148 -11.00 11.24 4.16
N MET A 149 -11.41 10.06 4.64
CA MET A 149 -10.57 8.85 4.68
C MET A 149 -10.24 8.31 3.27
N ARG A 150 -11.19 8.35 2.34
CA ARG A 150 -10.96 7.91 0.95
C ARG A 150 -9.97 8.83 0.25
N THR A 151 -10.15 10.15 0.38
CA THR A 151 -9.21 11.15 -0.13
C THR A 151 -7.84 10.98 0.52
N ALA A 152 -7.78 10.75 1.84
CA ALA A 152 -6.53 10.51 2.54
C ALA A 152 -5.76 9.29 2.00
N ARG A 153 -6.47 8.22 1.63
CA ARG A 153 -5.88 7.00 1.07
C ARG A 153 -5.36 7.20 -0.36
N SER A 154 -6.04 8.01 -1.18
CA SER A 154 -5.67 8.20 -2.59
C SER A 154 -4.76 9.40 -2.82
N ASN A 155 -4.69 10.34 -1.87
CA ASN A 155 -3.94 11.59 -2.01
C ASN A 155 -2.56 11.45 -1.38
N SER A 156 -1.55 11.42 -2.22
CA SER A 156 -0.15 11.33 -1.80
C SER A 156 0.37 12.60 -1.11
N SER A 157 -0.35 13.71 -1.27
CA SER A 157 -0.04 15.02 -0.69
C SER A 157 -0.77 15.31 0.63
N ILE A 158 -1.38 14.30 1.28
CA ILE A 158 -1.97 14.50 2.61
C ILE A 158 -0.90 14.97 3.61
N THR A 159 -1.26 15.88 4.51
CA THR A 159 -0.38 16.34 5.59
C THR A 159 -0.58 15.53 6.87
N MET A 160 0.41 15.55 7.76
CA MET A 160 0.28 14.91 9.07
C MET A 160 -0.87 15.51 9.91
N ILE A 161 -1.13 16.82 9.80
CA ILE A 161 -2.28 17.45 10.45
C ILE A 161 -3.60 16.86 9.93
N GLN A 162 -3.77 16.75 8.61
CA GLN A 162 -4.97 16.17 8.02
C GLN A 162 -5.18 14.71 8.43
N MET A 163 -4.09 13.94 8.48
CA MET A 163 -4.08 12.59 9.02
C MET A 163 -4.62 12.55 10.45
N LYS A 164 -4.06 13.35 11.37
CA LYS A 164 -4.51 13.42 12.77
C LYS A 164 -5.99 13.77 12.87
N THR A 165 -6.42 14.80 12.16
CA THR A 165 -7.83 15.23 12.15
C THR A 165 -8.75 14.12 11.66
N THR A 166 -8.33 13.35 10.65
CA THR A 166 -9.09 12.19 10.14
C THR A 166 -9.20 11.10 11.20
N VAL A 167 -8.09 10.76 11.87
CA VAL A 167 -8.09 9.80 12.98
C VAL A 167 -9.01 10.28 14.09
N GLU A 168 -8.88 11.51 14.57
CA GLU A 168 -9.71 12.05 15.67
C GLU A 168 -11.21 12.01 15.35
N LYS A 169 -11.60 12.38 14.12
CA LYS A 169 -13.00 12.27 13.66
C LYS A 169 -13.47 10.82 13.67
N ALA A 170 -12.65 9.89 13.20
CA ALA A 170 -12.95 8.47 13.21
C ALA A 170 -13.07 7.91 14.63
N LEU A 171 -12.12 8.23 15.52
CA LEU A 171 -12.18 7.86 16.93
C LEU A 171 -13.48 8.35 17.57
N LYS A 172 -13.89 9.59 17.31
CA LYS A 172 -15.14 10.16 17.83
C LYS A 172 -16.38 9.43 17.30
N LEU A 173 -16.41 9.09 16.02
CA LEU A 173 -17.52 8.37 15.40
C LEU A 173 -17.62 6.92 15.89
N LEU A 174 -16.49 6.25 16.08
CA LEU A 174 -16.40 4.85 16.48
C LEU A 174 -16.51 4.64 17.99
N ARG A 175 -16.36 5.69 18.80
CA ARG A 175 -16.46 5.65 20.26
C ARG A 175 -17.69 4.92 20.83
N PRO A 176 -18.90 5.04 20.25
CA PRO A 176 -20.10 4.37 20.78
C PRO A 176 -20.11 2.84 20.59
N PHE A 177 -19.23 2.29 19.74
CA PHE A 177 -19.21 0.86 19.44
C PHE A 177 -18.39 0.13 20.51
N ASN A 178 -19.09 -0.50 21.46
CA ASN A 178 -18.46 -1.26 22.55
C ASN A 178 -17.85 -2.60 22.13
N ASP A 179 -18.10 -3.07 20.91
CA ASP A 179 -17.49 -4.30 20.38
C ASP A 179 -17.12 -4.08 18.92
N LEU A 180 -16.18 -3.16 18.71
CA LEU A 180 -15.71 -2.80 17.38
C LEU A 180 -15.03 -3.98 16.67
N GLN A 181 -14.44 -4.90 17.44
CA GLN A 181 -13.80 -6.11 16.91
C GLN A 181 -14.82 -7.03 16.24
N ARG A 182 -15.97 -7.28 16.89
CA ARG A 182 -17.04 -8.07 16.27
C ARG A 182 -17.61 -7.41 15.03
N LEU A 183 -17.75 -6.07 15.03
CA LEU A 183 -18.17 -5.35 13.83
C LEU A 183 -17.17 -5.51 12.69
N CYS A 184 -15.86 -5.39 12.97
CA CYS A 184 -14.82 -5.65 11.99
C CYS A 184 -14.83 -7.09 11.47
N HIS A 185 -15.17 -8.08 12.31
CA HIS A 185 -15.32 -9.47 11.88
C HIS A 185 -16.54 -9.66 10.96
N LEU A 186 -17.69 -9.09 11.31
CA LEU A 186 -18.91 -9.14 10.48
C LEU A 186 -18.72 -8.47 9.11
N LEU A 187 -17.91 -7.41 9.05
CA LEU A 187 -17.59 -6.69 7.82
C LEU A 187 -16.34 -7.21 7.11
N ASN A 188 -15.75 -8.32 7.59
CA ASN A 188 -14.51 -8.92 7.09
C ASN A 188 -13.32 -7.95 6.98
N CYS A 189 -13.29 -6.89 7.81
CA CYS A 189 -12.28 -5.83 7.75
C CYS A 189 -10.87 -6.28 8.16
N LEU A 190 -10.75 -7.45 8.79
CA LEU A 190 -9.50 -7.98 9.36
C LEU A 190 -8.85 -9.04 8.46
N THR A 191 -9.61 -9.58 7.50
CA THR A 191 -9.13 -10.64 6.61
C THR A 191 -8.67 -10.00 5.31
N SER A 192 -7.35 -9.88 5.13
CA SER A 192 -6.78 -9.27 3.92
C SER A 192 -6.88 -10.17 2.68
N PHE A 193 -7.00 -11.48 2.90
CA PHE A 193 -7.07 -12.50 1.87
C PHE A 193 -7.84 -13.72 2.40
N GLN A 194 -8.71 -14.28 1.57
CA GLN A 194 -9.46 -15.49 1.87
C GLN A 194 -9.53 -16.37 0.62
N LEU A 195 -8.98 -17.58 0.71
CA LEU A 195 -9.16 -18.60 -0.32
C LEU A 195 -10.59 -19.16 -0.21
N ILE A 196 -11.36 -19.10 -1.31
CA ILE A 196 -12.73 -19.60 -1.38
C ILE A 196 -12.73 -21.01 -1.99
N ASP A 197 -12.10 -21.15 -3.15
CA ASP A 197 -11.87 -22.42 -3.82
C ASP A 197 -10.41 -22.55 -4.25
N SER A 198 -9.70 -23.51 -3.64
CA SER A 198 -8.37 -23.92 -4.11
C SER A 198 -8.52 -24.48 -5.51
N GLY A 199 -7.62 -24.15 -6.45
CA GLY A 199 -7.79 -24.53 -7.85
C GLY A 199 -8.33 -25.97 -8.05
N THR A 200 -9.51 -26.11 -8.64
CA THR A 200 -10.15 -27.40 -8.92
C THR A 200 -10.36 -27.60 -10.40
N GLN A 201 -10.27 -28.86 -10.85
CA GLN A 201 -10.62 -29.21 -12.22
C GLN A 201 -12.12 -29.44 -12.31
N GLY A 202 -12.79 -28.64 -13.14
CA GLY A 202 -14.20 -28.85 -13.44
C GLY A 202 -14.37 -30.08 -14.33
N ASN A 203 -14.65 -31.24 -13.75
CA ASN A 203 -14.87 -32.49 -14.49
C ASN A 203 -16.05 -32.42 -15.49
N GLN A 204 -16.89 -31.38 -15.40
CA GLN A 204 -18.08 -31.18 -16.24
C GLN A 204 -17.83 -30.24 -17.43
N ILE A 205 -16.74 -29.45 -17.42
CA ILE A 205 -16.48 -28.45 -18.46
C ILE A 205 -15.35 -28.97 -19.36
N ILE A 206 -15.72 -29.31 -20.59
CA ILE A 206 -14.79 -29.75 -21.63
C ILE A 206 -13.98 -28.53 -22.10
N SER A 207 -12.64 -28.64 -22.07
CA SER A 207 -11.70 -27.57 -22.44
C SER A 207 -12.01 -26.95 -23.81
N GLU A 208 -12.25 -27.78 -24.84
CA GLU A 208 -12.54 -27.31 -26.20
C GLU A 208 -13.74 -26.37 -26.29
N ASN A 209 -14.84 -26.69 -25.59
CA ASN A 209 -16.04 -25.86 -25.58
C ASN A 209 -15.79 -24.52 -24.89
N TYR A 210 -15.07 -24.56 -23.76
CA TYR A 210 -14.69 -23.36 -23.02
C TYR A 210 -13.79 -22.45 -23.86
N ILE A 211 -12.74 -23.00 -24.50
CA ILE A 211 -11.80 -22.24 -25.35
C ILE A 211 -12.53 -21.60 -26.53
N ARG A 212 -13.45 -22.33 -27.18
CA ARG A 212 -14.25 -21.79 -28.29
C ARG A 212 -15.08 -20.58 -27.85
N GLU A 213 -15.77 -20.67 -26.71
CA GLU A 213 -16.57 -19.57 -26.18
C GLU A 213 -15.69 -18.41 -25.69
N LEU A 214 -14.56 -18.69 -25.04
CA LEU A 214 -13.63 -17.66 -24.57
C LEU A 214 -13.06 -16.86 -25.75
N LYS A 215 -12.66 -17.52 -26.85
CA LYS A 215 -12.21 -16.83 -28.07
C LYS A 215 -13.30 -15.97 -28.70
N ARG A 216 -14.56 -16.41 -28.62
CA ARG A 216 -15.72 -15.67 -29.15
C ARG A 216 -16.04 -14.43 -28.32
N LEU A 217 -15.98 -14.53 -26.99
CA LEU A 217 -16.40 -13.47 -26.07
C LEU A 217 -15.25 -12.54 -25.65
N GLN A 218 -14.02 -13.06 -25.55
CA GLN A 218 -12.84 -12.39 -25.04
C GLN A 218 -11.59 -12.79 -25.87
N PRO A 219 -11.49 -12.36 -27.14
CA PRO A 219 -10.47 -12.85 -28.09
C PRO A 219 -9.02 -12.58 -27.65
N ASN A 220 -8.81 -11.60 -26.78
CA ASN A 220 -7.48 -11.21 -26.30
C ASN A 220 -7.07 -11.93 -25.00
N ASN A 221 -7.94 -12.74 -24.39
CA ASN A 221 -7.63 -13.52 -23.18
C ASN A 221 -6.95 -14.84 -23.53
N SER A 222 -5.82 -14.76 -24.24
CA SER A 222 -4.99 -15.92 -24.54
C SER A 222 -3.53 -15.53 -24.60
N PHE A 223 -2.66 -16.47 -24.24
CA PHE A 223 -1.22 -16.34 -24.34
C PHE A 223 -0.64 -17.63 -24.93
N LYS A 224 0.55 -17.54 -25.53
CA LYS A 224 1.25 -18.69 -26.09
C LYS A 224 2.37 -19.08 -25.16
N VAL A 225 2.46 -20.37 -24.88
CA VAL A 225 3.55 -20.97 -24.10
C VAL A 225 4.29 -21.92 -25.01
N ASP A 226 5.57 -21.67 -25.21
CA ASP A 226 6.43 -22.55 -25.99
C ASP A 226 6.77 -23.82 -25.19
N SER A 227 7.04 -24.91 -25.91
CA SER A 227 7.47 -26.16 -25.30
C SER A 227 8.83 -26.01 -24.62
N LYS A 228 9.06 -26.73 -23.51
CA LYS A 228 10.35 -26.76 -22.79
C LYS A 228 10.80 -25.40 -22.26
N MET A 229 9.84 -24.59 -21.82
CA MET A 229 10.11 -23.31 -21.17
C MET A 229 9.31 -23.19 -19.88
N ILE A 230 9.85 -22.39 -18.97
CA ILE A 230 9.11 -21.82 -17.85
C ILE A 230 8.48 -20.52 -18.36
N PHE A 231 7.17 -20.41 -18.24
CA PHE A 231 6.42 -19.23 -18.63
C PHE A 231 5.67 -18.66 -17.44
N GLU A 232 5.76 -17.35 -17.28
CA GLU A 232 5.10 -16.61 -16.22
C GLU A 232 4.14 -15.58 -16.82
N TYR A 233 2.90 -15.59 -16.34
CA TYR A 233 1.88 -14.62 -16.71
C TYR A 233 1.38 -13.89 -15.47
N ILE A 234 1.44 -12.57 -15.51
CA ILE A 234 1.11 -11.70 -14.37
C ILE A 234 -0.13 -10.88 -14.72
N ILE A 235 -1.14 -10.97 -13.86
CA ILE A 235 -2.40 -10.22 -13.99
C ILE A 235 -2.51 -9.28 -12.79
N PRO A 236 -2.58 -7.94 -13.01
CA PRO A 236 -2.78 -7.02 -11.90
C PRO A 236 -4.18 -7.16 -11.32
N ILE A 237 -4.25 -7.25 -9.99
CA ILE A 237 -5.47 -7.42 -9.21
C ILE A 237 -5.65 -6.17 -8.37
N ASN A 238 -6.73 -5.44 -8.62
CA ASN A 238 -7.16 -4.37 -7.72
C ASN A 238 -7.55 -4.97 -6.36
N GLY A 239 -7.40 -4.19 -5.29
CA GLY A 239 -7.89 -4.63 -3.99
C GLY A 239 -9.41 -4.60 -3.89
N ARG A 240 -9.94 -5.39 -2.96
CA ARG A 240 -11.37 -5.44 -2.59
C ARG A 240 -12.25 -6.02 -3.69
N GLN A 241 -11.84 -7.17 -4.21
CA GLN A 241 -12.63 -7.91 -5.17
C GLN A 241 -12.58 -9.40 -4.89
N ASN A 242 -13.65 -10.06 -5.28
CA ASN A 242 -13.66 -11.49 -5.51
C ASN A 242 -13.04 -11.75 -6.88
N VAL A 243 -12.03 -12.62 -6.92
CA VAL A 243 -11.31 -12.99 -8.13
C VAL A 243 -11.63 -14.44 -8.45
N GLN A 244 -12.33 -14.61 -9.56
CA GLN A 244 -12.54 -15.90 -10.21
C GLN A 244 -11.56 -16.02 -11.38
N TRP A 245 -10.84 -17.14 -11.42
CA TRP A 245 -9.88 -17.40 -12.49
C TRP A 245 -10.13 -18.79 -13.08
N CYS A 246 -9.83 -18.92 -14.37
CA CYS A 246 -10.01 -20.14 -15.15
C CYS A 246 -8.89 -20.24 -16.20
N ILE A 247 -8.32 -21.43 -16.36
CA ILE A 247 -7.28 -21.73 -17.36
C ILE A 247 -7.54 -23.06 -18.05
N ALA A 248 -7.31 -23.07 -19.36
CA ALA A 248 -7.43 -24.22 -20.24
C ALA A 248 -6.34 -24.16 -21.32
N SER A 249 -5.96 -25.31 -21.85
CA SER A 249 -4.96 -25.46 -22.92
C SER A 249 -5.60 -26.12 -24.14
N GLU A 250 -5.10 -25.79 -25.32
CA GLU A 250 -5.55 -26.43 -26.56
C GLU A 250 -4.86 -27.77 -26.82
N LYS A 251 -3.68 -28.02 -26.23
CA LYS A 251 -2.75 -29.02 -26.77
C LYS A 251 -2.16 -29.98 -25.76
N LEU A 252 -1.90 -29.54 -24.54
CA LEU A 252 -1.15 -30.34 -23.58
C LEU A 252 -1.50 -30.04 -22.13
N ALA A 253 -1.34 -31.08 -21.32
CA ALA A 253 -1.27 -31.00 -19.88
C ALA A 253 0.01 -30.26 -19.46
N CYS A 254 -0.08 -29.42 -18.44
CA CYS A 254 1.02 -28.55 -18.00
C CYS A 254 1.34 -28.79 -16.52
N ASN A 255 2.56 -28.46 -16.08
CA ASN A 255 2.79 -28.20 -14.66
C ASN A 255 2.39 -26.75 -14.39
N ILE A 256 1.51 -26.54 -13.42
CA ILE A 256 0.89 -25.24 -13.17
C ILE A 256 1.04 -24.88 -11.70
N GLU A 257 1.48 -23.66 -11.46
CA GLU A 257 1.41 -22.99 -10.18
C GLU A 257 0.68 -21.66 -10.34
N ILE A 258 -0.23 -21.39 -9.43
CA ILE A 258 -1.02 -20.16 -9.40
C ILE A 258 -0.92 -19.58 -8.00
N THR A 259 -0.46 -18.35 -7.92
CA THR A 259 -0.20 -17.65 -6.67
C THR A 259 -0.75 -16.23 -6.73
N TYR A 260 -1.01 -15.66 -5.55
CA TYR A 260 -1.37 -14.26 -5.39
C TYR A 260 -0.33 -13.56 -4.51
N GLN A 261 0.22 -12.45 -5.01
CA GLN A 261 1.17 -11.62 -4.28
C GLN A 261 0.60 -10.21 -4.15
N THR A 262 0.63 -9.63 -2.95
CA THR A 262 0.23 -8.22 -2.79
C THR A 262 1.32 -7.28 -3.32
N THR A 263 0.99 -6.01 -3.55
CA THR A 263 2.00 -5.00 -3.94
C THR A 263 3.01 -4.68 -2.84
N ASP A 264 2.75 -5.11 -1.61
CA ASP A 264 3.68 -4.93 -0.49
C ASP A 264 4.67 -6.09 -0.45
N PHE A 265 5.95 -5.81 -0.76
CA PHE A 265 7.05 -6.79 -0.83
C PHE A 265 7.27 -7.64 0.44
N ASN A 266 6.67 -7.26 1.57
CA ASN A 266 6.79 -7.96 2.84
C ASN A 266 5.63 -8.91 3.15
N ASP A 267 4.56 -8.89 2.36
CA ASP A 267 3.46 -9.84 2.54
C ASP A 267 3.83 -11.21 1.94
N PRO A 268 3.34 -12.30 2.57
CA PRO A 268 3.58 -13.64 2.06
C PRO A 268 2.90 -13.85 0.70
N LEU A 269 3.55 -14.66 -0.13
CA LEU A 269 2.96 -15.18 -1.36
C LEU A 269 1.87 -16.19 -1.00
N GLU A 270 0.64 -15.96 -1.45
CA GLU A 270 -0.50 -16.84 -1.20
C GLU A 270 -0.59 -17.90 -2.31
N LEU A 271 -0.51 -19.18 -1.94
CA LEU A 271 -0.60 -20.29 -2.90
C LEU A 271 -2.06 -20.65 -3.16
N LEU A 272 -2.51 -20.50 -4.42
CA LEU A 272 -3.88 -20.82 -4.83
C LEU A 272 -3.98 -22.24 -5.41
N TYR A 273 -2.95 -22.67 -6.15
CA TYR A 273 -2.87 -23.98 -6.76
C TYR A 273 -1.43 -24.34 -7.14
N ARG A 274 -1.02 -25.60 -6.95
CA ARG A 274 0.23 -26.15 -7.52
C ARG A 274 0.06 -27.62 -7.81
N LYS A 275 0.27 -28.03 -9.06
CA LYS A 275 0.24 -29.44 -9.45
C LYS A 275 1.00 -29.68 -10.77
N GLU A 276 1.58 -30.86 -10.89
CA GLU A 276 2.23 -31.34 -12.12
C GLU A 276 1.24 -32.10 -13.02
N LYS A 277 1.51 -32.09 -14.33
CA LYS A 277 0.75 -32.85 -15.35
C LYS A 277 -0.76 -32.65 -15.25
N VAL A 278 -1.17 -31.41 -15.05
CA VAL A 278 -2.58 -31.02 -14.93
C VAL A 278 -3.21 -31.10 -16.31
N PRO A 279 -4.25 -31.94 -16.52
CA PRO A 279 -4.86 -32.14 -17.84
C PRO A 279 -5.78 -30.98 -18.24
N ILE A 280 -5.22 -29.76 -18.30
CA ILE A 280 -5.94 -28.56 -18.72
C ILE A 280 -6.25 -28.53 -20.22
N ASP A 281 -5.68 -29.46 -20.99
CA ASP A 281 -6.07 -29.79 -22.35
C ASP A 281 -7.45 -30.47 -22.43
N LYS A 282 -7.86 -31.15 -21.36
CA LYS A 282 -9.11 -31.91 -21.30
C LYS A 282 -10.20 -31.19 -20.53
N TYR A 283 -9.83 -30.63 -19.38
CA TYR A 283 -10.75 -30.01 -18.44
C TYR A 283 -10.31 -28.59 -18.07
N VAL A 284 -11.25 -27.72 -17.75
CA VAL A 284 -10.92 -26.38 -17.25
C VAL A 284 -10.44 -26.47 -15.80
N LEU A 285 -9.29 -25.85 -15.50
CA LEU A 285 -8.85 -25.59 -14.13
C LEU A 285 -9.37 -24.22 -13.71
N GLN A 286 -10.03 -24.13 -12.56
CA GLN A 286 -10.63 -22.89 -12.07
C GLN A 286 -10.42 -22.74 -10.56
N GLY A 287 -10.53 -21.53 -10.04
CA GLY A 287 -10.50 -21.28 -8.61
C GLY A 287 -11.01 -19.89 -8.27
N GLU A 288 -11.14 -19.64 -6.96
CA GLU A 288 -11.75 -18.42 -6.44
C GLU A 288 -11.09 -17.98 -5.13
N TYR A 289 -10.85 -16.68 -5.01
CA TYR A 289 -10.40 -16.07 -3.77
C TYR A 289 -10.95 -14.65 -3.61
N GLU A 290 -10.98 -14.15 -2.38
CA GLU A 290 -11.28 -12.76 -2.06
C GLU A 290 -10.03 -12.08 -1.51
N THR A 291 -9.76 -10.85 -1.95
CA THR A 291 -8.66 -10.04 -1.41
C THR A 291 -9.08 -8.61 -1.15
N GLN A 292 -8.59 -8.02 -0.05
CA GLN A 292 -8.78 -6.61 0.29
C GLN A 292 -7.62 -5.73 -0.19
N ARG A 293 -6.49 -6.33 -0.57
CA ARG A 293 -5.26 -5.62 -0.99
C ARG A 293 -5.12 -5.69 -2.50
N ALA A 294 -4.48 -4.67 -3.09
CA ALA A 294 -4.06 -4.76 -4.48
C ALA A 294 -2.83 -5.68 -4.56
N GLY A 295 -2.66 -6.30 -5.72
CA GLY A 295 -1.63 -7.31 -5.92
C GLY A 295 -1.59 -7.79 -7.35
N GLN A 296 -1.05 -8.99 -7.52
CA GLN A 296 -0.87 -9.65 -8.79
C GLN A 296 -1.22 -11.12 -8.64
N LEU A 297 -2.07 -11.61 -9.55
CA LEU A 297 -2.27 -13.04 -9.76
C LEU A 297 -1.18 -13.50 -10.73
N MET A 298 -0.38 -14.46 -10.30
CA MET A 298 0.72 -15.01 -11.09
C MET A 298 0.36 -16.43 -11.49
N ILE A 299 0.51 -16.73 -12.78
CA ILE A 299 0.34 -18.06 -13.35
C ILE A 299 1.70 -18.49 -13.90
N LEU A 300 2.28 -19.49 -13.27
CA LEU A 300 3.53 -20.11 -13.69
C LEU A 300 3.21 -21.45 -14.37
N ILE A 301 3.70 -21.60 -15.59
CA ILE A 301 3.63 -22.84 -16.37
C ILE A 301 5.05 -23.35 -16.58
N ASP A 302 5.40 -24.45 -15.93
CA ASP A 302 6.71 -25.09 -16.08
C ASP A 302 6.59 -26.33 -16.98
N ASN A 303 6.99 -26.17 -18.24
CA ASN A 303 6.99 -27.26 -19.21
C ASN A 303 8.41 -27.72 -19.58
N GLU A 304 9.46 -27.36 -18.82
CA GLU A 304 10.86 -27.73 -19.15
C GLU A 304 11.05 -29.24 -19.27
N THR A 305 10.33 -30.01 -18.45
CA THR A 305 10.51 -31.47 -18.31
C THR A 305 9.57 -32.30 -19.19
N PHE A 306 8.67 -31.66 -19.96
CA PHE A 306 7.79 -32.40 -20.87
C PHE A 306 8.53 -32.77 -22.17
N SER A 307 8.89 -34.04 -22.29
CA SER A 307 9.22 -34.65 -23.58
C SER A 307 7.94 -34.87 -24.38
N ALA A 308 7.91 -34.35 -25.61
CA ALA A 308 6.87 -34.63 -26.61
C ALA A 308 6.73 -36.12 -26.91
#